data_AF-F2UYH9-F1
#
_entry.id   AF-F2UYH9-F1
#
_cell.length_a   1.000
_cell.length_b   1.000
_cell.length_c   1.000
_cell.angle_alpha   90.00
_cell.angle_beta   90.00
_cell.angle_gamma   90.00
#
_symmetry.space_group_name_H-M   'P 1'
#
loop_
_entity.id
_entity.type
_entity.pdbx_description
1 polymer ?
#
loop_
_entity_poly.entity_id
_entity_poly.type
_entity_poly.pdbx_seq_one_letter_code
_entity_poly.pdbx_strand_id
1 'polypeptide(L)'
;MNEERQRARFTPRTRQDGARLHDRENLDAELALIRDRIDVVISHGREEFYDGAQAYDVACMVIIRLAALLERPEFMPYLVAISEDERRAIRTTRNIAAHAGYRSMDDSLFWMAITRRVPEILDRIHASG
;
A
#
# COMPACT_ATOMS: atom_id res chain seq x y z
N MET A 1 -42.53 36.95 -11.33
CA MET A 1 -41.68 37.16 -10.13
C MET A 1 -41.77 35.92 -9.25
N ASN A 2 -40.80 35.01 -9.37
CA ASN A 2 -40.09 34.30 -8.27
C ASN A 2 -39.32 33.09 -8.82
N GLU A 3 -38.17 33.38 -9.42
CA GLU A 3 -37.08 32.42 -9.65
C GLU A 3 -36.20 32.37 -8.40
N GLU A 4 -36.61 31.65 -7.35
CA GLU A 4 -35.76 31.46 -6.16
C GLU A 4 -35.97 30.05 -5.58
N ARG A 5 -35.83 29.03 -6.42
CA ARG A 5 -35.48 27.69 -5.93
C ARG A 5 -34.02 27.74 -5.51
N GLN A 6 -33.83 28.12 -4.25
CA GLN A 6 -32.57 28.14 -3.53
C GLN A 6 -31.77 26.88 -3.86
N ARG A 7 -30.71 27.07 -4.64
CA ARG A 7 -29.64 26.10 -4.82
C ARG A 7 -29.07 25.84 -3.43
N ALA A 8 -29.36 24.68 -2.86
CA ALA A 8 -28.65 24.19 -1.69
C ALA A 8 -27.17 24.11 -2.07
N ARG A 9 -26.41 25.15 -1.69
CA ARG A 9 -24.98 25.28 -1.95
C ARG A 9 -24.30 24.13 -1.22
N PHE A 10 -23.81 23.14 -1.98
CA PHE A 10 -22.96 22.09 -1.42
C PHE A 10 -21.80 22.78 -0.71
N THR A 11 -21.85 22.75 0.62
CA THR A 11 -20.82 23.34 1.47
C THR A 11 -20.02 22.16 1.99
N PRO A 12 -18.78 21.94 1.52
CA PRO A 12 -17.95 20.85 2.01
C PRO A 12 -17.82 21.00 3.52
N ARG A 13 -18.21 19.97 4.27
CA ARG A 13 -18.04 19.95 5.73
C ARG A 13 -16.54 20.05 6.04
N THR A 14 -16.18 20.92 6.98
CA THR A 14 -14.84 21.02 7.51
C THR A 14 -14.43 19.65 8.07
N ARG A 15 -13.38 19.04 7.50
CA ARG A 15 -12.86 17.73 7.90
C ARG A 15 -12.21 17.87 9.28
N GLN A 16 -12.93 17.57 10.36
CA GLN A 16 -12.42 17.62 11.73
C GLN A 16 -12.42 16.23 12.39
N ASP A 17 -11.26 15.90 12.96
CA ASP A 17 -10.85 14.82 13.87
C ASP A 17 -11.43 13.40 13.72
N GLY A 18 -12.74 13.21 13.57
CA GLY A 18 -13.32 11.90 13.25
C GLY A 18 -12.80 11.32 11.92
N ALA A 19 -12.48 12.19 10.95
CA ALA A 19 -11.85 11.77 9.72
C ALA A 19 -10.43 11.21 9.94
N ARG A 20 -9.65 11.76 10.88
CA ARG A 20 -8.29 11.29 11.16
C ARG A 20 -8.27 9.93 11.85
N LEU A 21 -9.21 9.71 12.77
CA LEU A 21 -9.40 8.40 13.42
C LEU A 21 -9.74 7.33 12.36
N HIS A 22 -10.71 7.61 11.50
CA HIS A 22 -11.04 6.69 10.40
C HIS A 22 -9.89 6.51 9.41
N ASP A 23 -9.08 7.55 9.14
CA ASP A 23 -7.89 7.43 8.30
C ASP A 23 -6.87 6.45 8.93
N ARG A 24 -6.71 6.44 10.27
CA ARG A 24 -5.86 5.47 10.97
C ARG A 24 -6.43 4.05 10.92
N GLU A 25 -7.71 3.88 11.26
CA GLU A 25 -8.39 2.57 11.22
C GLU A 25 -8.32 1.94 9.82
N ASN A 26 -8.55 2.76 8.78
CA ASN A 26 -8.44 2.33 7.39
C ASN A 26 -7.02 1.95 7.03
N LEU A 27 -6.01 2.69 7.50
CA LEU A 27 -4.61 2.33 7.28
C LEU A 27 -4.30 0.99 7.94
N ASP A 28 -4.62 0.81 9.22
CA ASP A 28 -4.34 -0.43 9.95
C ASP A 28 -5.03 -1.65 9.31
N ALA A 29 -6.28 -1.50 8.87
CA ALA A 29 -6.99 -2.55 8.13
C ALA A 29 -6.31 -2.91 6.80
N GLU A 30 -5.84 -1.91 6.05
CA GLU A 30 -5.12 -2.13 4.79
C GLU A 30 -3.75 -2.79 5.02
N LEU A 31 -3.02 -2.41 6.07
CA LEU A 31 -1.74 -3.05 6.43
C LEU A 31 -1.95 -4.51 6.86
N ALA A 32 -3.03 -4.81 7.60
CA ALA A 32 -3.38 -6.18 7.96
C ALA A 32 -3.67 -7.05 6.72
N LEU A 33 -4.48 -6.54 5.78
CA LEU A 33 -4.74 -7.24 4.51
C LEU A 33 -3.48 -7.43 3.66
N ILE A 34 -2.51 -6.52 3.74
CA ILE A 34 -1.21 -6.70 3.09
C ILE A 34 -0.42 -7.81 3.80
N ARG A 35 -0.42 -7.84 5.14
CA ARG A 35 0.27 -8.88 5.92
C ARG A 35 -0.26 -10.27 5.61
N ASP A 36 -1.58 -10.44 5.62
CA ASP A 36 -2.23 -11.73 5.30
C ASP A 36 -1.82 -12.24 3.90
N ARG A 37 -1.72 -11.34 2.92
CA ARG A 37 -1.27 -11.70 1.56
C ARG A 37 0.19 -12.08 1.51
N ILE A 38 1.05 -11.44 2.31
CA ILE A 38 2.45 -11.83 2.42
C ILE A 38 2.56 -13.23 3.02
N ASP A 39 1.75 -13.56 4.02
CA ASP A 39 1.74 -14.91 4.62
C ASP A 39 1.31 -15.97 3.60
N VAL A 40 0.35 -15.65 2.71
CA VAL A 40 0.02 -16.51 1.56
C VAL A 40 1.21 -16.71 0.62
N VAL A 41 1.98 -15.66 0.31
CA VAL A 41 3.19 -15.80 -0.52
C VAL A 41 4.23 -16.69 0.16
N ILE A 42 4.45 -16.49 1.46
CA ILE A 42 5.39 -17.29 2.25
C ILE A 42 4.97 -18.77 2.27
N SER A 43 3.66 -19.07 2.38
CA SER A 43 3.16 -20.45 2.46
C SER A 43 3.37 -21.25 1.18
N HIS A 44 3.39 -20.61 0.01
CA HIS A 44 3.72 -21.28 -1.26
C HIS A 44 5.22 -21.61 -1.37
N GLY A 45 6.06 -20.88 -0.63
CA GLY A 45 7.50 -21.11 -0.60
C GLY A 45 8.24 -20.50 -1.79
N ARG A 46 9.57 -20.45 -1.66
CA ARG A 46 10.44 -19.79 -2.65
C ARG A 46 10.45 -20.50 -4.00
N GLU A 47 10.34 -21.82 -4.01
CA GLU A 47 10.44 -22.63 -5.24
C GLU A 47 9.28 -22.36 -6.20
N GLU A 48 8.09 -22.04 -5.67
CA GLU A 48 6.90 -21.69 -6.45
C GLU A 48 6.80 -20.18 -6.76
N PHE A 49 7.85 -19.40 -6.45
CA PHE A 49 7.88 -17.97 -6.66
C PHE A 49 8.67 -17.58 -7.92
N TYR A 50 7.95 -17.40 -9.02
CA TYR A 50 8.49 -16.99 -10.31
C TYR A 50 7.43 -16.25 -11.12
N ASP A 51 7.86 -15.46 -12.11
CA ASP A 51 6.95 -14.71 -12.98
C ASP A 51 5.91 -15.62 -13.67
N GLY A 52 4.63 -15.28 -13.53
CA GLY A 52 3.48 -16.09 -13.98
C GLY A 52 2.94 -17.09 -12.96
N ALA A 53 3.56 -17.24 -11.79
CA ALA A 53 3.00 -18.01 -10.69
C ALA A 53 1.97 -17.20 -9.87
N GLN A 54 0.99 -17.87 -9.27
CA GLN A 54 -0.04 -17.22 -8.46
C GLN A 54 0.56 -16.44 -7.27
N ALA A 55 1.56 -17.00 -6.59
CA ALA A 55 2.24 -16.33 -5.48
C ALA A 55 2.95 -15.04 -5.94
N TYR A 56 3.45 -15.01 -7.17
CA TYR A 56 4.07 -13.84 -7.77
C TYR A 56 3.05 -12.73 -8.06
N ASP A 57 1.86 -13.09 -8.58
CA ASP A 57 0.77 -12.13 -8.79
C ASP A 57 0.28 -11.51 -7.46
N VAL A 58 0.16 -12.33 -6.42
CA VAL A 58 -0.19 -11.85 -5.06
C VAL A 58 0.87 -10.87 -4.55
N ALA A 59 2.16 -11.18 -4.73
CA ALA A 59 3.26 -10.28 -4.36
C ALA A 59 3.23 -8.95 -5.15
N CYS A 60 2.95 -9.00 -6.45
CA CYS A 60 2.76 -7.80 -7.26
C CYS A 60 1.66 -6.91 -6.69
N MET A 61 0.51 -7.50 -6.35
CA MET A 61 -0.60 -6.78 -5.72
C MET A 61 -0.26 -6.21 -4.34
N VAL A 62 0.53 -6.93 -3.53
CA VAL A 62 1.06 -6.42 -2.25
C VAL A 62 1.84 -5.12 -2.45
N ILE A 63 2.79 -5.09 -3.39
CA ILE A 63 3.59 -3.90 -3.64
C ILE A 63 2.76 -2.76 -4.25
N ILE A 64 1.85 -3.07 -5.18
CA ILE A 64 0.98 -2.07 -5.79
C ILE A 64 0.13 -1.38 -4.71
N ARG A 65 -0.48 -2.16 -3.82
CA ARG A 65 -1.30 -1.62 -2.72
C ARG A 65 -0.46 -0.84 -1.72
N LEU A 66 0.68 -1.38 -1.30
CA LEU A 66 1.57 -0.70 -0.36
C LEU A 66 2.01 0.66 -0.93
N ALA A 67 2.49 0.70 -2.16
CA ALA A 67 2.87 1.94 -2.82
C ALA A 67 1.73 2.96 -2.85
N ALA A 68 0.51 2.51 -3.18
CA ALA A 68 -0.67 3.37 -3.18
C ALA A 68 -0.97 3.95 -1.79
N LEU A 69 -0.79 3.19 -0.70
CA LEU A 69 -0.93 3.72 0.66
C LEU A 69 0.13 4.79 0.97
N LEU A 70 1.38 4.55 0.55
CA LEU A 70 2.47 5.50 0.81
C LEU A 70 2.34 6.82 0.05
N GLU A 71 1.62 6.83 -1.06
CA GLU A 71 1.39 8.02 -1.89
C GLU A 71 0.18 8.86 -1.42
N ARG A 72 -0.64 8.35 -0.49
CA ARG A 72 -1.83 9.05 0.02
C ARG A 72 -1.48 10.10 1.07
N PRO A 73 -1.75 11.40 0.82
CA PRO A 73 -1.43 12.48 1.77
C PRO A 73 -2.07 12.31 3.15
N GLU A 74 -3.28 11.75 3.21
CA GLU A 74 -4.01 11.49 4.45
C GLU A 74 -3.29 10.52 5.40
N PHE A 75 -2.44 9.63 4.89
CA PHE A 75 -1.70 8.66 5.70
C PHE A 75 -0.30 9.14 6.08
N MET A 76 0.21 10.22 5.47
CA MET A 76 1.56 10.72 5.74
C MET A 76 1.90 10.91 7.22
N PRO A 77 1.00 11.43 8.08
CA PRO A 77 1.28 11.56 9.53
C PRO A 77 1.62 10.24 10.23
N TYR A 78 1.12 9.10 9.71
CA TYR A 78 1.30 7.77 10.31
C TYR A 78 2.48 6.99 9.70
N LEU A 79 3.14 7.55 8.68
CA LEU A 79 4.17 6.86 7.88
C LEU A 79 5.55 7.48 8.07
N VAL A 80 5.78 8.15 9.20
CA VAL A 80 7.04 8.84 9.54
C VAL A 80 8.21 7.87 9.77
N ALA A 81 7.92 6.60 10.08
CA ALA A 81 8.91 5.56 10.28
C ALA A 81 9.54 5.02 8.97
N ILE A 82 9.06 5.49 7.81
CA ILE A 82 9.52 5.03 6.49
C ILE A 82 10.42 6.09 5.88
N SER A 83 11.64 5.68 5.53
CA SER A 83 12.60 6.56 4.88
C SER A 83 12.19 6.90 3.44
N GLU A 84 12.71 8.02 2.93
CA GLU A 84 12.53 8.42 1.53
C GLU A 84 13.14 7.40 0.54
N ASP A 85 14.23 6.72 0.92
CA ASP A 85 14.82 5.65 0.13
C ASP A 85 13.88 4.44 0.01
N GLU A 86 13.23 4.04 1.11
CA GLU A 86 12.26 2.95 1.09
C GLU A 86 11.02 3.31 0.26
N ARG A 87 10.52 4.55 0.39
CA ARG A 87 9.44 5.05 -0.47
C ARG A 87 9.82 4.98 -1.95
N ARG A 88 11.02 5.44 -2.31
CA ARG A 88 11.54 5.35 -3.69
C ARG A 88 11.68 3.91 -4.17
N ALA A 89 12.21 3.02 -3.33
CA ALA A 89 12.37 1.61 -3.65
C ALA A 89 11.02 0.95 -3.92
N ILE A 90 10.04 1.09 -3.02
CA ILE A 90 8.69 0.55 -3.18
C ILE A 90 8.01 1.09 -4.44
N ARG A 91 8.12 2.40 -4.69
CA ARG A 91 7.58 3.03 -5.90
C ARG A 91 8.18 2.48 -7.18
N THR A 92 9.48 2.21 -7.16
CA THR A 92 10.23 1.63 -8.28
C THR A 92 9.79 0.18 -8.51
N THR A 93 9.71 -0.63 -7.46
CA THR A 93 9.21 -2.00 -7.54
C THR A 93 7.77 -2.05 -8.08
N ARG A 94 6.89 -1.16 -7.61
CA ARG A 94 5.52 -1.05 -8.11
C ARG A 94 5.47 -0.68 -9.60
N ASN A 95 6.35 0.21 -10.09
CA ASN A 95 6.42 0.52 -11.52
C ASN A 95 6.75 -0.72 -12.35
N ILE A 96 7.68 -1.56 -11.86
CA ILE A 96 8.05 -2.81 -12.54
C ILE A 96 6.87 -3.79 -12.51
N ALA A 97 6.30 -4.03 -11.34
CA ALA A 97 5.18 -4.96 -11.15
C ALA A 97 3.93 -4.57 -11.97
N ALA A 98 3.62 -3.28 -12.09
CA ALA A 98 2.45 -2.79 -12.83
C ALA A 98 2.65 -2.81 -14.36
N HIS A 99 3.89 -2.97 -14.85
CA HIS A 99 4.24 -2.88 -16.27
C HIS A 99 4.93 -4.16 -16.76
N ALA A 100 4.37 -5.32 -16.41
CA ALA A 100 4.89 -6.69 -16.62
C ALA A 100 5.34 -7.08 -18.06
N GLY A 101 5.42 -6.16 -19.02
CA GLY A 101 5.91 -6.40 -20.38
C GLY A 101 7.25 -5.75 -20.76
N TYR A 102 7.88 -4.91 -19.93
CA TYR A 102 9.06 -4.13 -20.36
C TYR A 102 10.36 -4.42 -19.58
N ARG A 103 10.26 -4.97 -18.36
CA ARG A 103 11.42 -5.30 -17.51
C ARG A 103 11.03 -6.43 -16.57
N SER A 104 11.68 -7.59 -16.69
CA SER A 104 11.52 -8.65 -15.69
C SER A 104 12.18 -8.23 -14.38
N MET A 105 11.50 -8.48 -13.27
CA MET A 105 12.07 -8.31 -11.95
C MET A 105 12.91 -9.54 -11.61
N ASP A 106 13.99 -9.38 -10.83
CA ASP A 106 14.69 -10.53 -10.28
C ASP A 106 13.83 -11.18 -9.20
N ASP A 107 13.38 -12.42 -9.43
CA ASP A 107 12.49 -13.16 -8.54
C ASP A 107 13.09 -13.34 -7.14
N SER A 108 14.41 -13.48 -7.01
CA SER A 108 15.07 -13.64 -5.71
C SER A 108 15.09 -12.34 -4.93
N LEU A 109 15.37 -11.22 -5.61
CA LEU A 109 15.27 -9.90 -5.00
C LEU A 109 13.83 -9.56 -4.64
N PHE A 110 12.86 -9.95 -5.47
CA PHE A 110 11.47 -9.69 -5.21
C PHE A 110 10.95 -10.51 -4.03
N TRP A 111 11.26 -11.80 -4.00
CA TRP A 111 10.98 -12.67 -2.86
C TRP A 111 11.52 -12.08 -1.55
N MET A 112 12.78 -11.66 -1.54
CA MET A 112 13.42 -11.02 -0.39
C MET A 112 12.74 -9.72 0.04
N ALA A 113 12.29 -8.91 -0.93
CA ALA A 113 11.54 -7.70 -0.64
C ALA A 113 10.21 -8.02 0.04
N ILE A 114 9.45 -8.98 -0.50
CA ILE A 114 8.11 -9.33 -0.03
C ILE A 114 8.11 -10.06 1.31
N THR A 115 9.03 -11.00 1.49
CA THR A 115 9.00 -11.92 2.64
C THR A 115 9.83 -11.44 3.83
N ARG A 116 10.66 -10.40 3.66
CA ARG A 116 11.48 -9.84 4.74
C ARG A 116 11.32 -8.33 4.87
N ARG A 117 11.68 -7.58 3.83
CA ARG A 117 11.75 -6.11 3.93
C ARG A 117 10.39 -5.45 4.13
N VAL A 118 9.37 -5.90 3.39
CA VAL A 118 8.01 -5.34 3.55
C VAL A 118 7.45 -5.64 4.95
N PRO A 119 7.49 -6.88 5.48
CA PRO A 119 7.11 -7.16 6.87
C PRO A 119 7.78 -6.25 7.89
N GLU A 120 9.10 -6.05 7.79
CA GLU A 120 9.84 -5.14 8.68
C GLU A 120 9.33 -3.69 8.60
N ILE A 121 8.99 -3.22 7.39
CA ILE A 121 8.39 -1.90 7.20
C ILE A 121 7.01 -1.83 7.87
N LEU A 122 6.16 -2.85 7.70
CA LEU A 122 4.84 -2.91 8.32
C LEU A 122 4.94 -2.88 9.85
N ASP A 123 5.86 -3.66 10.42
CA ASP A 123 6.09 -3.73 11.87
C ASP A 123 6.49 -2.35 12.42
N ARG A 124 7.34 -1.61 11.70
CA ARG A 124 7.73 -0.24 12.09
C ARG A 124 6.58 0.76 11.99
N ILE A 125 5.73 0.67 10.97
CA ILE A 125 4.55 1.54 10.85
C ILE A 125 3.60 1.30 12.03
N HIS A 126 3.38 0.03 12.39
CA HIS A 126 2.52 -0.35 13.51
C HIS A 126 3.10 0.14 14.84
N ALA A 127 4.40 -0.02 15.07
CA ALA A 127 5.07 0.44 16.30
C ALA A 127 5.15 1.97 16.45
N SER A 128 5.01 2.72 15.35
CA SER A 128 5.03 4.19 15.34
C SER A 128 3.64 4.84 15.50
N GLY A 129 2.59 4.03 15.63
CA GLY A 129 1.19 4.44 15.75
C GLY A 129 0.69 4.61 17.17
#